data_AF-A0A938MB34-F1
#
_entry.id   AF-A0A938MB34-F1
#
_cell.length_a   1.000
_cell.length_b   1.000
_cell.length_c   1.000
_cell.angle_alpha   90.00
_cell.angle_beta   90.00
_cell.angle_gamma   90.00
#
_symmetry.space_group_name_H-M   'P 1'
#
loop_
_entity.id
_entity.type
_entity.pdbx_description
1 polymer ?
#
loop_
_entity_poly.entity_id
_entity_poly.type
_entity_poly.pdbx_seq_one_letter_code
_entity_poly.pdbx_strand_id
1 'polypeptide(L)'
;MSVLHLGAIVEGHGEVRAAPILVHRIASEWDPTQTVIVKPVVRSPSSWLKKPGALESEVENVVRRLGGMGGVLVLLDCDWHAGCPKFDGPPWLKRAREARRDVPISVVFAYREFEAWFIAAAESIRGYCGLPLDLVPDPRPEAIRNAKGWLTRHMPRNRPYAETTDQPALTRAFDMHAARRTDSFDKCYREIVKLLTTLKRKDSGHSAARGAR
;
A
#
# COMPACT_ATOMS: atom_id res chain seq x y z
N MET A 1 -24.53 -7.89 -2.16
CA MET A 1 -23.17 -7.39 -2.50
C MET A 1 -22.18 -8.29 -1.80
N SER A 2 -21.17 -8.80 -2.49
CA SER A 2 -20.17 -9.66 -1.87
C SER A 2 -19.12 -8.85 -1.13
N VAL A 3 -18.44 -9.48 -0.18
CA VAL A 3 -17.37 -8.86 0.60
C VAL A 3 -16.03 -9.32 0.03
N LEU A 4 -15.16 -8.39 -0.36
CA LEU A 4 -13.82 -8.73 -0.83
C LEU A 4 -12.85 -8.70 0.34
N HIS A 5 -12.02 -9.75 0.47
CA HIS A 5 -11.01 -9.83 1.52
C HIS A 5 -9.62 -9.59 0.97
N LEU A 6 -8.86 -8.73 1.64
CA LEU A 6 -7.45 -8.51 1.36
C LEU A 6 -6.61 -8.77 2.60
N GLY A 7 -5.46 -9.38 2.41
CA GLY A 7 -4.38 -9.44 3.38
C GLY A 7 -3.24 -8.55 2.92
N ALA A 8 -2.51 -7.95 3.86
CA ALA A 8 -1.41 -7.05 3.54
C ALA A 8 -0.13 -7.43 4.29
N ILE A 9 1.01 -7.32 3.60
CA ILE A 9 2.35 -7.40 4.17
C ILE A 9 3.01 -6.03 4.00
N VAL A 10 3.52 -5.47 5.10
CA VAL A 10 4.19 -4.16 5.13
C VAL A 10 5.48 -4.20 5.93
N GLU A 11 6.32 -3.18 5.81
CA GLU A 11 7.63 -3.13 6.49
C GLU A 11 7.61 -2.40 7.84
N GLY A 12 7.15 -1.15 7.84
CA GLY A 12 7.23 -0.27 9.01
C GLY A 12 6.00 -0.31 9.91
N HIS A 13 6.08 0.42 11.03
CA HIS A 13 5.03 0.45 12.04
C HIS A 13 3.86 1.36 11.66
N GLY A 14 4.12 2.45 10.93
CA GLY A 14 3.06 3.34 10.49
C GLY A 14 2.21 2.72 9.37
N GLU A 15 2.83 1.93 8.48
CA GLU A 15 2.17 1.21 7.38
C GLU A 15 1.14 0.20 7.89
N VAL A 16 1.36 -0.41 9.06
CA VAL A 16 0.39 -1.34 9.67
C VAL A 16 -0.98 -0.67 9.83
N ARG A 17 -1.01 0.64 10.11
CA ARG A 17 -2.24 1.42 10.21
C ARG A 17 -2.59 2.13 8.89
N ALA A 18 -1.59 2.58 8.14
CA ALA A 18 -1.81 3.34 6.91
C ALA A 18 -2.27 2.47 5.73
N ALA A 19 -1.72 1.27 5.53
CA ALA A 19 -2.06 0.42 4.40
C ALA A 19 -3.55 0.02 4.34
N PRO A 20 -4.22 -0.37 5.45
CA PRO A 20 -5.65 -0.60 5.43
C PRO A 20 -6.43 0.65 5.01
N ILE A 21 -6.10 1.82 5.57
CA ILE A 21 -6.74 3.09 5.22
C ILE A 21 -6.61 3.35 3.73
N LEU A 22 -5.40 3.21 3.19
CA LEU A 22 -5.11 3.43 1.78
C LEU A 22 -5.96 2.51 0.89
N VAL A 23 -6.00 1.21 1.21
CA VAL A 23 -6.82 0.23 0.47
C VAL A 23 -8.30 0.61 0.49
N HIS A 24 -8.83 1.05 1.63
CA HIS A 24 -10.24 1.44 1.73
C HIS A 24 -10.52 2.70 0.93
N ARG A 25 -9.64 3.70 0.97
CA ARG A 25 -9.80 4.92 0.17
C ARG A 25 -9.81 4.60 -1.34
N ILE A 26 -8.85 3.80 -1.81
CA ILE A 26 -8.80 3.38 -3.22
C ILE A 26 -10.02 2.54 -3.59
N ALA A 27 -10.47 1.64 -2.71
CA ALA A 27 -11.68 0.86 -2.94
C ALA A 27 -12.91 1.76 -3.09
N SER A 28 -13.04 2.80 -2.25
CA SER A 28 -14.14 3.77 -2.34
C SER A 28 -14.11 4.60 -3.62
N GLU A 29 -12.94 5.01 -4.12
CA GLU A 29 -12.85 5.68 -5.44
C GLU A 29 -13.17 4.74 -6.60
N TRP A 30 -12.76 3.48 -6.49
CA TRP A 30 -12.98 2.48 -7.54
C TRP A 30 -14.43 2.01 -7.64
N ASP A 31 -15.05 1.69 -6.50
CA ASP A 31 -16.45 1.28 -6.39
C ASP A 31 -16.97 1.58 -4.97
N PRO A 32 -17.68 2.71 -4.76
CA PRO A 32 -18.22 3.11 -3.47
C PRO A 32 -19.18 2.08 -2.84
N THR A 33 -19.74 1.18 -3.64
CA THR A 33 -20.70 0.17 -3.17
C THR A 33 -20.03 -1.13 -2.74
N GLN A 34 -18.74 -1.31 -3.06
CA GLN A 34 -18.03 -2.54 -2.79
C GLN A 34 -17.49 -2.56 -1.36
N THR A 35 -17.97 -3.50 -0.55
CA THR A 35 -17.38 -3.74 0.77
C THR A 35 -16.05 -4.47 0.64
N VAL A 36 -14.99 -3.89 1.21
CA VAL A 36 -13.64 -4.46 1.27
C VAL A 36 -13.22 -4.59 2.72
N ILE A 37 -12.76 -5.78 3.12
CA ILE A 37 -12.21 -6.06 4.44
C ILE A 37 -10.73 -6.35 4.31
N VAL A 38 -9.90 -5.52 4.93
CA VAL A 38 -8.47 -5.78 5.09
C VAL A 38 -8.24 -6.52 6.40
N LYS A 39 -7.70 -7.74 6.32
CA LYS A 39 -7.31 -8.55 7.48
C LYS A 39 -6.15 -7.88 8.24
N PRO A 40 -5.91 -8.23 9.51
CA PRO A 40 -4.78 -7.68 10.27
C PRO A 40 -3.46 -7.77 9.49
N VAL A 41 -2.83 -6.60 9.32
CA VAL A 41 -1.62 -6.45 8.50
C VAL A 41 -0.46 -7.22 9.13
N VAL A 42 0.29 -7.95 8.31
CA VAL A 42 1.55 -8.58 8.71
C VAL A 42 2.67 -7.58 8.51
N ARG A 43 3.38 -7.25 9.61
CA ARG A 43 4.59 -6.44 9.54
C ARG A 43 5.81 -7.34 9.45
N SER A 44 6.61 -7.16 8.41
CA SER A 44 7.84 -7.92 8.20
C SER A 44 8.90 -7.05 7.51
N PRO A 45 10.09 -6.86 8.11
CA PRO A 45 11.15 -6.06 7.51
C PRO A 45 11.58 -6.57 6.13
N SER A 46 11.88 -5.66 5.20
CA SER A 46 12.32 -6.04 3.85
C SER A 46 13.63 -6.83 3.87
N SER A 47 14.53 -6.53 4.82
CA SER A 47 15.78 -7.25 5.04
C SER A 47 15.57 -8.74 5.37
N TRP A 48 14.48 -9.07 6.06
CA TRP A 48 14.08 -10.46 6.31
C TRP A 48 13.46 -11.08 5.06
N LEU A 49 12.49 -10.39 4.44
CA LEU A 49 11.75 -10.90 3.27
C LEU A 49 12.64 -11.17 2.04
N LYS A 50 13.80 -10.49 1.94
CA LYS A 50 14.83 -10.77 0.92
C LYS A 50 15.41 -12.18 1.02
N LYS A 51 15.42 -12.79 2.21
CA LYS A 51 15.95 -14.14 2.40
C LYS A 51 15.10 -15.17 1.64
N PRO A 52 15.71 -16.22 1.08
CA PRO A 52 14.98 -17.32 0.45
C PRO A 52 13.93 -17.90 1.39
N GLY A 53 12.69 -18.08 0.91
CA GLY A 53 11.59 -18.66 1.68
C GLY A 53 10.87 -17.71 2.66
N ALA A 54 11.46 -16.56 3.00
CA ALA A 54 10.88 -15.64 3.98
C ALA A 54 9.61 -14.94 3.46
N LEU A 55 9.66 -14.38 2.26
CA LEU A 55 8.49 -13.76 1.61
C LEU A 55 7.38 -14.78 1.40
N GLU A 56 7.76 -15.97 0.94
CA GLU A 56 6.86 -17.08 0.65
C GLU A 56 6.11 -17.52 1.92
N SER A 57 6.84 -17.65 3.04
CA SER A 57 6.26 -17.98 4.34
C SER A 57 5.27 -16.92 4.83
N GLU A 58 5.58 -15.63 4.65
CA GLU A 58 4.65 -14.56 5.04
C GLU A 58 3.43 -14.48 4.14
N VAL A 59 3.58 -14.74 2.83
CA VAL A 59 2.45 -14.87 1.91
C VAL A 59 1.55 -16.02 2.36
N GLU A 60 2.09 -17.18 2.69
CA GLU A 60 1.30 -18.30 3.21
C GLU A 60 0.57 -17.93 4.50
N ASN A 61 1.26 -17.29 5.45
CA ASN A 61 0.68 -16.82 6.71
C ASN A 61 -0.51 -15.88 6.46
N VAL A 62 -0.35 -14.89 5.58
CA VAL A 62 -1.43 -13.97 5.21
C VAL A 62 -2.60 -14.71 4.56
N VAL A 63 -2.33 -15.65 3.65
CA VAL A 63 -3.42 -16.39 3.00
C VAL A 63 -4.17 -17.27 3.99
N ARG A 64 -3.48 -17.92 4.94
CA ARG A 64 -4.16 -18.69 6.00
C ARG A 64 -5.13 -17.79 6.80
N ARG A 65 -4.76 -16.54 7.06
CA ARG A 65 -5.60 -15.54 7.75
C ARG A 65 -6.77 -15.01 6.91
N LEU A 66 -6.71 -15.11 5.58
CA LEU A 66 -7.85 -14.77 4.73
C LEU A 66 -9.04 -15.69 5.04
N GLY A 67 -8.78 -16.97 5.31
CA GLY A 67 -9.81 -17.96 5.68
C GLY A 67 -10.77 -18.33 4.54
N GLY A 68 -10.46 -17.93 3.30
CA GLY A 68 -11.33 -18.11 2.14
C GLY A 68 -10.82 -17.33 0.92
N MET A 69 -11.73 -17.02 -0.01
CA MET A 69 -11.41 -16.21 -1.19
C MET A 69 -10.93 -14.82 -0.78
N GLY A 70 -9.79 -14.40 -1.30
CA GLY A 70 -9.22 -13.08 -1.06
C GLY A 70 -7.96 -12.85 -1.89
N GLY A 71 -7.31 -11.71 -1.69
CA GLY A 71 -6.05 -11.36 -2.36
C GLY A 71 -4.99 -10.88 -1.37
N VAL A 72 -3.75 -10.84 -1.82
CA VAL A 72 -2.61 -10.38 -1.02
C VAL A 72 -1.96 -9.15 -1.66
N LEU A 73 -1.79 -8.11 -0.86
CA LEU A 73 -0.99 -6.93 -1.19
C LEU A 73 0.31 -6.97 -0.40
N VAL A 74 1.45 -6.93 -1.09
CA VAL A 74 2.75 -6.67 -0.47
C VAL A 74 3.11 -5.22 -0.81
N LEU A 75 3.23 -4.37 0.21
CA LEU A 75 3.58 -2.96 0.06
C LEU A 75 4.78 -2.64 0.95
N LEU A 76 5.92 -2.35 0.33
CA LEU A 76 7.19 -2.13 1.01
C LEU A 76 7.86 -0.85 0.50
N ASP A 77 8.76 -0.29 1.28
CA ASP A 77 9.61 0.80 0.83
C ASP A 77 10.77 0.25 -0.03
N CYS A 78 11.27 1.07 -0.94
CA CYS A 78 12.44 0.77 -1.77
C CYS A 78 13.54 1.78 -1.49
N ASP A 79 14.03 1.77 -0.25
CA ASP A 79 14.99 2.70 0.32
C ASP A 79 16.47 2.27 0.15
N TRP A 80 16.71 1.04 -0.29
CA TRP A 80 18.06 0.49 -0.40
C TRP A 80 18.85 1.10 -1.57
N HIS A 81 20.18 0.96 -1.47
CA HIS A 81 21.10 1.47 -2.49
C HIS A 81 20.80 0.90 -3.88
N ALA A 82 20.69 1.80 -4.88
CA ALA A 82 20.32 1.48 -6.26
C ALA A 82 18.95 0.77 -6.43
N GLY A 83 18.09 0.82 -5.41
CA GLY A 83 16.74 0.28 -5.49
C GLY A 83 15.92 0.96 -6.57
N CYS A 84 15.16 0.16 -7.32
CA CYS A 84 14.25 0.61 -8.35
C CYS A 84 13.02 -0.30 -8.40
N PRO A 85 11.82 0.20 -8.02
CA PRO A 85 10.57 -0.58 -8.04
C PRO A 85 10.31 -1.34 -9.34
N LYS A 86 10.71 -0.76 -10.48
CA LYS A 86 10.58 -1.34 -11.81
C LYS A 86 11.38 -2.64 -11.97
N PHE A 87 12.58 -2.71 -11.41
CA PHE A 87 13.48 -3.86 -11.53
C PHE A 87 13.36 -4.81 -10.33
N ASP A 88 13.15 -4.28 -9.13
CA ASP A 88 13.05 -5.07 -7.90
C ASP A 88 11.66 -5.70 -7.70
N GLY A 89 10.60 -5.07 -8.20
CA GLY A 89 9.21 -5.56 -8.08
C GLY A 89 8.96 -6.94 -8.73
N PRO A 90 9.31 -7.14 -10.01
CA PRO A 90 8.98 -8.39 -10.72
C PRO A 90 9.55 -9.67 -10.08
N PRO A 91 10.82 -9.73 -9.62
CA PRO A 91 11.34 -10.89 -8.91
C PRO A 91 10.56 -11.24 -7.63
N TRP A 92 10.16 -10.24 -6.84
CA TRP A 92 9.36 -10.47 -5.62
C TRP A 92 7.95 -10.95 -5.94
N LEU A 93 7.33 -10.37 -6.97
CA LEU A 93 6.02 -10.81 -7.43
C LEU A 93 6.06 -12.26 -7.93
N LYS A 94 7.12 -12.66 -8.64
CA LYS A 94 7.32 -14.04 -9.08
C LYS A 94 7.37 -14.98 -7.88
N ARG A 95 8.25 -14.71 -6.90
CA ARG A 95 8.39 -15.48 -5.66
C ARG A 95 7.05 -15.63 -4.92
N ALA A 96 6.35 -14.52 -4.69
CA ALA A 96 5.08 -14.52 -3.97
C ALA A 96 4.00 -15.35 -4.69
N ARG A 97 3.92 -15.25 -6.03
CA ARG A 97 2.99 -16.05 -6.84
C ARG A 97 3.34 -17.53 -6.90
N GLU A 98 4.64 -17.86 -6.90
CA GLU A 98 5.09 -19.26 -6.84
C GLU A 98 4.68 -19.93 -5.54
N ALA A 99 4.71 -19.19 -4.42
CA ALA A 99 4.22 -19.67 -3.13
C ALA A 99 2.71 -19.96 -3.14
N ARG A 100 1.89 -19.12 -3.78
CA ARG A 100 0.41 -19.26 -3.83
C ARG A 100 -0.19 -18.88 -5.18
N ARG A 101 -0.18 -19.83 -6.11
CA ARG A 101 -0.69 -19.64 -7.49
C ARG A 101 -2.20 -19.46 -7.58
N ASP A 102 -2.94 -19.93 -6.58
CA ASP A 102 -4.40 -19.90 -6.50
C ASP A 102 -4.95 -18.53 -6.05
N VAL A 103 -4.10 -17.69 -5.44
CA VAL A 103 -4.48 -16.40 -4.85
C VAL A 103 -4.00 -15.24 -5.72
N PRO A 104 -4.83 -14.22 -5.98
CA PRO A 104 -4.36 -12.97 -6.59
C PRO A 104 -3.36 -12.26 -5.66
N ILE A 105 -2.16 -12.01 -6.16
CA ILE A 105 -1.10 -11.31 -5.42
C ILE A 105 -0.57 -10.14 -6.24
N SER A 106 -0.39 -9.01 -5.56
CA SER A 106 0.32 -7.83 -6.05
C SER A 106 1.46 -7.46 -5.11
N VAL A 107 2.59 -7.09 -5.69
CA VAL A 107 3.75 -6.56 -4.99
C VAL A 107 3.99 -5.14 -5.52
N VAL A 108 4.08 -4.20 -4.59
CA VAL A 108 4.30 -2.78 -4.85
C VAL A 108 5.43 -2.31 -3.96
N PHE A 109 6.32 -1.52 -4.55
CA PHE A 109 7.36 -0.82 -3.83
C PHE A 109 7.07 0.68 -3.89
N ALA A 110 6.91 1.34 -2.73
CA ALA A 110 6.97 2.79 -2.64
C ALA A 110 8.42 3.22 -2.96
N TYR A 111 8.62 4.12 -3.92
CA TYR A 111 9.97 4.47 -4.31
C TYR A 111 10.62 5.30 -3.20
N ARG A 112 11.72 4.77 -2.64
CA ARG A 112 12.41 5.27 -1.45
C ARG A 112 11.58 5.15 -0.19
N GLU A 113 10.53 5.94 -0.03
CA GLU A 113 9.72 6.00 1.19
C GLU A 113 8.25 6.24 0.82
N PHE A 114 7.33 5.60 1.54
CA PHE A 114 5.89 5.86 1.47
C PHE A 114 5.57 7.37 1.56
N GLU A 115 6.32 8.10 2.38
CA GLU A 115 6.16 9.54 2.58
C GLU A 115 6.30 10.37 1.30
N ALA A 116 6.98 9.87 0.26
CA ALA A 116 7.06 10.56 -1.03
C ALA A 116 5.66 10.83 -1.63
N TRP A 117 4.68 9.97 -1.34
CA TRP A 117 3.30 10.16 -1.79
C TRP A 117 2.63 11.35 -1.11
N PHE A 118 2.96 11.62 0.15
CA PHE A 118 2.48 12.81 0.86
C PHE A 118 3.11 14.08 0.32
N ILE A 119 4.40 14.05 -0.02
CA ILE A 119 5.08 15.21 -0.62
C ILE A 119 4.44 15.55 -1.96
N ALA A 120 4.14 14.55 -2.77
CA ALA A 120 3.43 14.75 -4.03
C ALA A 120 2.06 15.39 -3.79
N ALA A 121 1.35 14.99 -2.74
CA ALA A 121 0.03 15.51 -2.39
C ALA A 121 0.05 16.67 -1.38
N ALA A 122 1.19 17.35 -1.19
CA ALA A 122 1.42 18.26 -0.08
C ALA A 122 0.32 19.34 0.10
N GLU A 123 -0.26 19.85 -0.98
CA GLU A 123 -1.32 20.87 -0.92
C GLU A 123 -2.57 20.38 -0.19
N SER A 124 -2.93 19.11 -0.39
CA SER A 124 -4.12 18.50 0.22
C SER A 124 -3.97 18.21 1.73
N ILE A 125 -2.74 18.21 2.23
CA ILE A 125 -2.42 17.91 3.63
C ILE A 125 -1.93 19.14 4.42
N ARG A 126 -2.06 20.35 3.84
CA ARG A 126 -1.88 21.62 4.55
C ARG A 126 -2.72 21.64 5.83
N GLY A 127 -2.12 22.04 6.95
CA GLY A 127 -2.78 22.07 8.25
C GLY A 127 -2.93 20.72 8.96
N TYR A 128 -2.67 19.58 8.29
CA TYR A 128 -2.70 18.27 8.93
C TYR A 128 -1.39 18.00 9.66
N CYS A 129 -1.49 17.39 10.85
CA CYS A 129 -0.30 17.00 11.65
C CYS A 129 0.68 18.17 11.90
N GLY A 130 0.19 19.42 11.91
CA GLY A 130 1.03 20.61 12.08
C GLY A 130 1.78 21.06 10.82
N LEU A 131 1.51 20.48 9.65
CA LEU A 131 2.03 20.99 8.39
C LEU A 131 1.51 22.40 8.11
N PRO A 132 2.32 23.28 7.49
CA PRO A 132 1.97 24.68 7.33
C PRO A 132 0.88 24.85 6.27
N LEU A 133 0.09 25.92 6.40
CA LEU A 133 -1.04 26.19 5.50
C LEU A 133 -0.61 26.60 4.08
N ASP A 134 0.64 26.99 3.90
CA ASP A 134 1.26 27.35 2.64
C ASP A 134 2.19 26.24 2.11
N LEU A 135 2.09 25.00 2.60
CA LEU A 135 2.95 23.89 2.18
C LEU A 135 2.88 23.68 0.66
N VAL A 136 4.02 23.74 -0.02
CA VAL A 136 4.13 23.55 -1.47
C VAL A 136 4.67 22.14 -1.76
N PRO A 137 4.10 21.41 -2.73
CA PRO A 137 4.63 20.11 -3.13
C PRO A 137 5.98 20.25 -3.81
N ASP A 138 6.86 19.28 -3.59
CA ASP A 138 8.10 19.19 -4.37
C ASP A 138 7.77 18.70 -5.79
N PRO A 139 8.36 19.30 -6.85
CA PRO A 139 8.11 18.87 -8.23
C PRO A 139 8.67 17.48 -8.55
N ARG A 140 9.60 16.96 -7.74
CA ARG A 140 10.20 15.63 -7.87
C ARG A 140 10.17 14.92 -6.50
N PRO A 141 8.98 14.58 -5.99
CA PRO A 141 8.80 14.08 -4.63
C PRO A 141 9.59 12.80 -4.35
N GLU A 142 9.67 11.88 -5.31
CA GLU A 142 10.44 10.64 -5.18
C GLU A 142 11.96 10.85 -5.35
N ALA A 143 12.42 12.01 -5.82
CA ALA A 143 13.85 12.34 -5.85
C ALA A 143 14.39 12.76 -4.48
N ILE A 144 13.51 13.01 -3.50
CA ILE A 144 13.89 13.35 -2.13
C ILE A 144 14.38 12.08 -1.42
N ARG A 145 15.60 12.14 -0.87
CA ARG A 145 16.23 10.97 -0.22
C ARG A 145 15.68 10.63 1.15
N ASN A 146 15.23 11.65 1.88
CA ASN A 146 14.72 11.53 3.24
C ASN A 146 13.38 12.28 3.26
N ALA A 147 12.32 11.61 2.80
CA ALA A 147 10.99 12.18 2.70
C ALA A 147 10.39 12.42 4.10
N LYS A 148 10.66 11.52 5.05
CA LYS A 148 10.36 11.70 6.48
C LYS A 148 11.02 12.96 7.05
N GLY A 149 12.29 13.19 6.69
CA GLY A 149 13.03 14.40 7.03
C GLY A 149 12.48 15.65 6.33
N TRP A 150 11.96 15.53 5.11
CA TRP A 150 11.25 16.62 4.45
C TRP A 150 9.99 17.00 5.21
N LEU A 151 9.17 16.04 5.64
CA LEU A 151 7.99 16.31 6.47
C LEU A 151 8.39 16.95 7.81
N THR A 152 9.41 16.39 8.48
CA THR A 152 9.93 16.92 9.74
C THR A 152 10.37 18.37 9.64
N ARG A 153 11.04 18.78 8.55
CA ARG A 153 11.47 20.17 8.36
C ARG A 153 10.33 21.16 8.17
N HIS A 154 9.18 20.70 7.69
CA HIS A 154 8.00 21.54 7.50
C HIS A 154 7.07 21.52 8.73
N MET A 155 7.24 20.56 9.64
CA MET A 155 6.51 20.55 10.91
C MET A 155 7.15 21.49 11.95
N PRO A 156 6.42 21.85 13.04
CA PRO A 156 6.97 22.67 14.11
C PRO A 156 8.22 22.04 14.72
N ARG A 157 9.20 22.86 15.11
CA ARG A 157 10.52 22.41 15.60
C ARG A 157 10.46 21.41 16.76
N ASN A 158 9.41 21.47 17.59
CA ASN A 158 9.20 20.60 18.75
C ASN A 158 8.30 19.38 18.45
N ARG A 159 7.91 19.17 17.20
CA ARG A 159 7.01 18.09 16.78
C ARG A 159 7.50 17.49 15.45
N PRO A 160 8.57 16.69 15.45
CA PRO A 160 9.03 16.02 14.24
C PRO A 160 7.96 15.04 13.72
N TYR A 161 8.11 14.63 12.47
CA TYR A 161 7.22 13.64 11.87
C TYR A 161 7.27 12.32 12.66
N ALA A 162 6.10 11.84 13.07
CA ALA A 162 5.96 10.60 13.83
C ALA A 162 5.17 9.57 13.02
N GLU A 163 5.87 8.64 12.36
CA GLU A 163 5.29 7.64 11.44
C GLU A 163 4.05 6.93 11.98
N THR A 164 4.08 6.47 13.23
CA THR A 164 2.98 5.67 13.83
C THR A 164 1.68 6.45 14.02
N THR A 165 1.75 7.78 14.10
CA THR A 165 0.59 8.68 14.27
C THR A 165 0.27 9.47 13.01
N ASP A 166 1.29 10.05 12.39
CA ASP A 166 1.14 11.00 11.29
C ASP A 166 0.92 10.28 9.98
N GLN A 167 1.62 9.18 9.68
CA GLN A 167 1.43 8.41 8.45
C GLN A 167 -0.03 7.98 8.25
N PRO A 168 -0.72 7.35 9.23
CA PRO A 168 -2.13 7.01 9.05
C PRO A 168 -3.05 8.24 9.03
N ALA A 169 -2.71 9.35 9.68
CA ALA A 169 -3.51 10.58 9.64
C ALA A 169 -3.42 11.24 8.25
N LEU A 170 -2.21 11.43 7.73
CA LEU A 170 -1.96 11.93 6.39
C LEU A 170 -2.54 10.98 5.33
N THR A 171 -2.43 9.66 5.52
CA THR A 171 -3.04 8.65 4.62
C THR A 171 -4.56 8.79 4.51
N ARG A 172 -5.25 9.31 5.53
CA ARG A 172 -6.70 9.60 5.44
C ARG A 172 -7.00 10.83 4.59
N ALA A 173 -6.08 11.79 4.55
CA ALA A 173 -6.32 13.13 4.05
C ALA A 173 -5.80 13.36 2.63
N PHE A 174 -4.63 12.82 2.28
CA PHE A 174 -3.94 13.25 1.06
C PHE A 174 -4.76 12.98 -0.21
N ASP A 175 -4.70 13.89 -1.18
CA ASP A 175 -5.36 13.75 -2.47
C ASP A 175 -4.69 12.64 -3.31
N MET A 176 -5.46 11.60 -3.65
CA MET A 176 -4.93 10.44 -4.38
C MET A 176 -4.59 10.79 -5.84
N HIS A 177 -5.31 11.71 -6.48
CA HIS A 177 -4.97 12.17 -7.83
C HIS A 177 -3.65 12.94 -7.84
N ALA A 178 -3.41 13.81 -6.84
CA ALA A 178 -2.14 14.50 -6.69
C ALA A 178 -0.98 13.52 -6.40
N ALA A 179 -1.21 12.52 -5.57
CA ALA A 179 -0.21 11.49 -5.26
C ALA A 179 0.16 10.63 -6.48
N ARG A 180 -0.77 10.44 -7.44
CA ARG A 180 -0.52 9.71 -8.70
C ARG A 180 0.48 10.39 -9.64
N ARG A 181 0.97 11.58 -9.31
CA ARG A 181 2.18 12.16 -9.95
C ARG A 181 3.46 11.40 -9.62
N THR A 182 3.43 10.53 -8.61
CA THR A 182 4.53 9.60 -8.30
C THR A 182 4.30 8.26 -8.98
N ASP A 183 5.32 7.73 -9.63
CA ASP A 183 5.21 6.48 -10.38
C ASP A 183 4.89 5.31 -9.44
N SER A 184 5.47 5.32 -8.23
CA SER A 184 5.22 4.25 -7.25
C SER A 184 3.79 4.29 -6.68
N PHE A 185 3.21 5.46 -6.44
CA PHE A 185 1.82 5.54 -6.01
C PHE A 185 0.84 5.19 -7.14
N ASP A 186 1.07 5.68 -8.37
CA ASP A 186 0.24 5.30 -9.50
C ASP A 186 0.26 3.78 -9.74
N LYS A 187 1.43 3.15 -9.58
CA LYS A 187 1.55 1.69 -9.59
C LYS A 187 0.77 1.05 -8.43
N CYS A 188 0.88 1.57 -7.21
CA CYS A 188 0.12 1.08 -6.05
C CYS A 188 -1.38 1.11 -6.30
N TYR A 189 -1.90 2.26 -6.74
CA TYR A 189 -3.29 2.48 -7.07
C TYR A 189 -3.80 1.45 -8.08
N ARG A 190 -3.10 1.30 -9.21
CA ARG A 190 -3.49 0.35 -10.26
C ARG A 190 -3.44 -1.11 -9.80
N GLU A 191 -2.47 -1.48 -8.97
CA GLU A 191 -2.39 -2.85 -8.45
C GLU A 191 -3.51 -3.16 -7.45
N ILE A 192 -3.88 -2.22 -6.58
CA ILE A 192 -5.01 -2.39 -5.66
C ILE A 192 -6.32 -2.52 -6.46
N VAL A 193 -6.58 -1.63 -7.42
CA VAL A 193 -7.75 -1.71 -8.31
C VAL A 193 -7.78 -3.04 -9.07
N LYS A 194 -6.64 -3.51 -9.57
CA LYS A 194 -6.52 -4.80 -10.26
C LYS A 194 -6.84 -5.98 -9.34
N LEU A 195 -6.35 -5.97 -8.10
CA LEU A 195 -6.67 -7.00 -7.10
C LEU A 195 -8.17 -7.03 -6.86
N LEU A 196 -8.77 -5.87 -6.54
CA LEU A 196 -10.20 -5.77 -6.25
C LEU A 196 -11.07 -6.21 -7.43
N THR A 197 -10.74 -5.78 -8.65
CA THR A 197 -11.41 -6.20 -9.88
C THR A 197 -11.32 -7.71 -10.10
N THR A 198 -10.16 -8.30 -9.84
CA THR A 198 -9.96 -9.75 -9.98
C THR A 198 -10.82 -10.52 -8.97
N LEU A 199 -10.89 -10.05 -7.73
CA LEU A 199 -11.67 -10.68 -6.67
C LEU A 199 -13.17 -10.58 -6.94
N LYS A 200 -13.67 -9.40 -7.35
CA LYS A 200 -15.08 -9.20 -7.72
C LYS A 200 -15.53 -10.13 -8.84
N ARG A 201 -14.67 -10.35 -9.86
CA ARG A 201 -14.93 -11.29 -10.96
C ARG A 201 -14.96 -12.75 -10.48
N LYS A 202 -13.98 -13.16 -9.66
CA LYS A 202 -13.92 -14.54 -9.12
C LYS A 202 -15.14 -14.85 -8.24
N ASP A 203 -15.58 -13.88 -7.45
CA ASP A 203 -16.74 -14.03 -6.57
C ASP A 203 -18.07 -14.15 -7.35
N SER A 204 -18.24 -13.32 -8.40
CA SER A 204 -19.41 -13.39 -9.28
C SER A 204 -19.51 -14.74 -10.01
N GLY A 205 -18.37 -15.27 -10.48
CA GLY A 205 -18.29 -16.60 -11.09
C GLY A 205 -18.58 -17.74 -10.12
N HIS A 206 -18.14 -17.62 -8.86
CA HIS A 206 -18.40 -18.59 -7.82
C HIS A 206 -19.88 -18.63 -7.40
N SER A 207 -20.54 -17.47 -7.39
CA SER A 207 -21.97 -17.36 -7.07
C SER A 207 -22.85 -17.99 -8.17
N ALA A 208 -22.53 -17.74 -9.44
CA ALA A 208 -23.25 -18.34 -10.57
C ALA A 208 -23.17 -19.87 -10.59
N ALA A 209 -22.02 -20.46 -10.23
CA ALA A 209 -21.83 -21.91 -10.19
C ALA A 209 -22.59 -22.62 -9.06
N ARG A 210 -22.92 -21.92 -7.96
CA ARG A 210 -23.71 -22.48 -6.84
C ARG A 210 -25.22 -22.44 -7.08
N GLY A 211 -25.72 -21.47 -7.85
CA GLY A 211 -27.16 -21.36 -8.15
C GLY A 211 -27.66 -22.30 -9.25
N ALA A 212 -26.75 -23.01 -9.93
CA ALA A 212 -27.06 -23.98 -10.98
C ALA A 212 -27.02 -25.44 -10.51
N ARG A 213 -26.92 -25.67 -9.20
CA ARG A 213 -27.01 -26.99 -8.55
C ARG A 213 -28.23 -27.05 -7.65
#